data_AF-A0AA88Y2I7-F1
#
_entry.id   AF-A0AA88Y2I7-F1
#
_cell.length_a   1.000
_cell.length_b   1.000
_cell.length_c   1.000
_cell.angle_alpha   90.00
_cell.angle_beta   90.00
_cell.angle_gamma   90.00
#
_symmetry.space_group_name_H-M   'P 1'
#
loop_
_entity.id
_entity.type
_entity.pdbx_description
1 polymer ?
#
loop_
_entity_poly.entity_id
_entity_poly.type
_entity_poly.pdbx_seq_one_letter_code
_entity_poly.pdbx_strand_id
1 'polypeptide(L)'
;QEAEVISAVNRLAEKDDVTGDATRTCCLPTIVGKHKDLKNITNDTVIDLINGKYDDVIGSYKLIDCRYPYEYEAGHVTGAINIYKEEQIQDILNIEDINEENNKRQILIFYCEFSSERGPRMCRKLRSADRDLNSSNYPHLNFPEIYVMHNGYKAFYESHKDYCSPQDYKPMLHKDHAADLRHFRTKSKSWSAGEKRRSGVTKLLF
;
A
#
# COMPACT_ATOMS: atom_id res chain seq x y z
N GLN A 1 24.35 17.55 8.00
CA GLN A 1 23.01 18.03 8.41
C GLN A 1 21.88 17.26 7.73
N GLU A 2 21.64 17.37 6.41
CA GLU A 2 20.54 16.64 5.74
C GLU A 2 20.68 15.10 5.82
N ALA A 3 21.87 14.56 5.53
CA ALA A 3 22.15 13.11 5.64
C ALA A 3 22.01 12.57 7.08
N GLU A 4 22.29 13.39 8.09
CA GLU A 4 22.12 13.00 9.50
C GLU A 4 20.64 12.99 9.90
N VAL A 5 19.86 13.95 9.41
CA VAL A 5 18.40 13.98 9.60
C VAL A 5 17.74 12.77 8.95
N ILE A 6 18.13 12.44 7.70
CA ILE A 6 17.61 11.25 7.00
C ILE A 6 17.92 9.97 7.78
N SER A 7 19.17 9.82 8.24
CA SER A 7 19.60 8.68 9.04
C SER A 7 18.83 8.57 10.36
N ALA A 8 18.62 9.69 11.06
CA ALA A 8 17.90 9.72 12.33
C ALA A 8 16.41 9.34 12.15
N VAL A 9 15.73 9.91 11.15
CA VAL A 9 14.32 9.64 10.86
C VAL A 9 14.12 8.17 10.47
N ASN A 10 14.95 7.63 9.58
CA ASN A 10 14.87 6.21 9.20
C ASN A 10 15.07 5.29 10.41
N ARG A 11 16.05 5.60 11.27
CA ARG A 11 16.30 4.81 12.49
C ARG A 11 15.12 4.83 13.46
N LEU A 12 14.47 5.98 13.64
CA LEU A 12 13.29 6.12 14.49
C LEU A 12 12.10 5.35 13.91
N ALA A 13 11.82 5.51 12.61
CA ALA A 13 10.73 4.79 11.94
C ALA A 13 10.88 3.26 11.99
N GLU A 14 12.12 2.76 11.96
CA GLU A 14 12.43 1.32 12.04
C GLU A 14 12.35 0.77 13.48
N LYS A 15 12.83 1.52 14.48
CA LYS A 15 12.96 1.03 15.86
C LYS A 15 11.73 1.29 16.72
N ASP A 16 11.05 2.40 16.48
CA ASP A 16 9.94 2.87 17.30
C ASP A 16 8.64 2.81 16.50
N ASP A 17 7.50 2.72 17.19
CA ASP A 17 6.18 2.73 16.56
C ASP A 17 5.77 4.16 16.16
N VAL A 18 6.58 4.79 15.31
CA VAL A 18 6.41 6.15 14.79
C VAL A 18 6.08 6.16 13.31
N THR A 19 5.48 7.26 12.87
CA THR A 19 5.12 7.53 11.48
C THR A 19 6.36 7.68 10.60
N GLY A 20 6.18 7.59 9.28
CA GLY A 20 7.27 7.58 8.30
C GLY A 20 8.10 8.87 8.25
N ASP A 21 7.54 9.98 8.71
CA ASP A 21 8.17 11.30 8.87
C ASP A 21 8.75 11.52 10.29
N ALA A 22 8.59 10.53 11.18
CA ALA A 22 9.01 10.54 12.59
C ALA A 22 8.43 11.68 13.43
N THR A 23 7.27 12.24 13.06
CA THR A 23 6.64 13.36 13.79
C THR A 23 5.69 12.90 14.88
N ARG A 24 5.08 11.70 14.74
CA ARG A 24 4.05 11.18 15.66
C ARG A 24 4.25 9.69 15.90
N THR A 25 3.70 9.18 16.99
CA THR A 25 3.48 7.74 17.14
C THR A 25 2.35 7.27 16.22
N CYS A 26 2.43 6.01 15.79
CA CYS A 26 1.33 5.29 15.15
C CYS A 26 0.10 5.32 16.07
N CYS A 27 -1.07 5.62 15.52
CA CYS A 27 -2.34 5.62 16.24
C CYS A 27 -3.02 4.26 16.26
N LEU A 28 -2.72 3.38 15.30
CA LEU A 28 -3.22 2.01 15.29
C LEU A 28 -2.23 1.06 15.98
N PRO A 29 -2.71 0.08 16.78
CA PRO A 29 -1.86 -0.94 17.37
C PRO A 29 -1.15 -1.78 16.30
N THR A 30 0.18 -1.79 16.34
CA THR A 30 1.00 -2.54 15.38
C THR A 30 1.49 -3.88 15.94
N ILE A 31 1.80 -4.80 15.01
CA ILE A 31 2.42 -6.09 15.29
C ILE A 31 3.64 -6.30 14.41
N VAL A 32 4.53 -7.20 14.82
CA VAL A 32 5.67 -7.63 14.00
C VAL A 32 5.17 -8.57 12.89
N GLY A 33 5.29 -8.14 11.64
CA GLY A 33 4.98 -8.96 10.47
C GLY A 33 6.22 -9.62 9.84
N LYS A 34 6.01 -10.22 8.66
CA LYS A 34 7.09 -10.82 7.83
C LYS A 34 8.19 -9.81 7.48
N HIS A 35 7.79 -8.56 7.19
CA HIS A 35 8.67 -7.47 6.79
C HIS A 35 8.85 -6.53 7.97
N LYS A 36 10.05 -6.53 8.59
CA LYS A 36 10.34 -5.77 9.80
C LYS A 36 10.32 -4.25 9.59
N ASP A 37 10.58 -3.81 8.37
CA ASP A 37 10.55 -2.40 7.96
C ASP A 37 9.12 -1.85 7.79
N LEU A 38 8.11 -2.72 7.78
CA LEU A 38 6.72 -2.32 7.57
C LEU A 38 5.90 -2.47 8.85
N LYS A 39 5.05 -1.47 9.11
CA LYS A 39 4.07 -1.54 10.20
C LYS A 39 2.91 -2.45 9.77
N ASN A 40 2.65 -3.49 10.55
CA ASN A 40 1.56 -4.43 10.30
C ASN A 40 0.47 -4.24 11.35
N ILE A 41 -0.79 -4.37 10.96
CA ILE A 41 -1.96 -4.36 11.86
C ILE A 41 -2.73 -5.67 11.71
N THR A 42 -3.44 -6.10 12.75
CA THR A 42 -4.27 -7.32 12.69
C THR A 42 -5.55 -7.08 11.89
N ASN A 43 -6.22 -8.16 11.49
CA ASN A 43 -7.56 -8.07 10.92
C ASN A 43 -8.54 -7.43 11.91
N ASP A 44 -8.44 -7.75 13.19
CA ASP A 44 -9.28 -7.16 14.25
C ASP A 44 -9.08 -5.65 14.35
N THR A 45 -7.85 -5.14 14.24
CA THR A 45 -7.58 -3.69 14.19
C THR A 45 -8.26 -3.03 12.97
N VAL A 46 -8.32 -3.71 11.83
CA VAL A 46 -9.04 -3.21 10.65
C VAL A 46 -10.55 -3.16 10.90
N ILE A 47 -11.10 -4.13 11.62
CA ILE A 47 -12.53 -4.14 11.99
C ILE A 47 -12.85 -3.04 13.00
N ASP A 48 -12.01 -2.88 14.02
CA ASP A 48 -12.08 -1.77 14.97
C ASP A 48 -12.10 -0.41 14.24
N LEU A 49 -11.24 -0.25 13.22
CA LEU A 49 -11.21 0.93 12.36
C LEU A 49 -12.50 1.12 11.57
N ILE A 50 -13.00 0.07 10.91
CA ILE A 50 -14.26 0.13 10.14
C ILE A 50 -15.45 0.49 11.03
N ASN A 51 -15.45 0.04 12.29
CA ASN A 51 -16.50 0.30 13.27
C ASN A 51 -16.36 1.65 13.98
N GLY A 52 -15.42 2.51 13.56
CA GLY A 52 -15.27 3.87 14.07
C GLY A 52 -14.60 3.97 15.44
N LYS A 53 -13.90 2.93 15.91
CA LYS A 53 -13.20 2.94 17.21
C LYS A 53 -12.15 4.06 17.33
N TYR A 54 -11.66 4.56 16.20
CA TYR A 54 -10.58 5.53 16.11
C TYR A 54 -11.01 6.87 15.48
N ASP A 55 -12.32 7.13 15.38
CA ASP A 55 -12.87 8.34 14.73
C ASP A 55 -12.49 9.64 15.43
N ASP A 56 -12.03 9.58 16.68
CA ASP A 56 -11.50 10.72 17.43
C ASP A 56 -10.15 11.20 16.88
N VAL A 57 -9.32 10.28 16.37
CA VAL A 57 -7.96 10.57 15.87
C VAL A 57 -7.80 10.41 14.36
N ILE A 58 -8.62 9.59 13.71
CA ILE A 58 -8.59 9.32 12.26
C ILE A 58 -9.72 10.09 11.59
N GLY A 59 -9.39 10.85 10.56
CA GLY A 59 -10.35 11.62 9.76
C GLY A 59 -10.77 10.88 8.50
N SER A 60 -9.86 10.06 7.95
CA SER A 60 -10.16 9.18 6.84
C SER A 60 -9.18 8.02 6.77
N TYR A 61 -9.63 6.90 6.18
CA TYR A 61 -8.74 5.80 5.84
C TYR A 61 -9.10 5.22 4.46
N LYS A 62 -8.15 4.54 3.83
CA LYS A 62 -8.41 3.71 2.64
C LYS A 62 -7.79 2.33 2.76
N LEU A 63 -8.58 1.32 2.41
CA LEU A 63 -8.12 -0.05 2.27
C LEU A 63 -7.71 -0.27 0.81
N ILE A 64 -6.46 -0.68 0.59
CA ILE A 64 -5.87 -0.84 -0.73
C ILE A 64 -5.68 -2.33 -1.02
N ASP A 65 -6.55 -2.89 -1.86
CA ASP A 65 -6.45 -4.27 -2.32
C ASP A 65 -5.47 -4.38 -3.49
N CYS A 66 -4.31 -4.97 -3.24
CA CYS A 66 -3.26 -5.17 -4.25
C CYS A 66 -3.37 -6.52 -4.98
N ARG A 67 -4.49 -7.23 -4.87
CA ARG A 67 -4.74 -8.45 -5.65
C ARG A 67 -5.16 -8.13 -7.08
N TYR A 68 -5.14 -9.12 -7.96
CA TYR A 68 -5.63 -8.92 -9.32
C TYR A 68 -7.14 -8.68 -9.35
N PRO A 69 -7.66 -8.00 -10.40
CA PRO A 69 -9.07 -7.65 -10.49
C PRO A 69 -10.03 -8.84 -10.26
N TYR A 70 -9.77 -10.01 -10.85
CA TYR A 70 -10.65 -11.18 -10.66
C TYR A 70 -10.69 -11.70 -9.20
N GLU A 71 -9.61 -11.51 -8.42
CA GLU A 71 -9.60 -11.87 -6.99
C GLU A 71 -10.44 -10.86 -6.19
N TYR A 72 -10.32 -9.57 -6.53
CA TYR A 72 -11.05 -8.47 -5.90
C TYR A 72 -12.54 -8.53 -6.21
N GLU A 73 -12.91 -8.66 -7.49
CA GLU A 73 -14.31 -8.70 -7.97
C GLU A 73 -15.09 -9.88 -7.39
N ALA A 74 -14.41 -11.01 -7.11
CA ALA A 74 -15.04 -12.14 -6.46
C ALA A 74 -15.36 -11.85 -4.99
N GLY A 75 -14.53 -11.07 -4.30
CA GLY A 75 -14.78 -10.65 -2.93
C GLY A 75 -13.60 -9.89 -2.38
N HIS A 76 -13.87 -8.76 -1.73
CA HIS A 76 -12.90 -7.85 -1.11
C HIS A 76 -13.47 -7.27 0.18
N VAL A 77 -12.62 -6.62 0.99
CA VAL A 77 -13.11 -5.89 2.18
C VAL A 77 -13.97 -4.73 1.72
N THR A 78 -15.15 -4.56 2.30
CA THR A 78 -16.12 -3.54 1.90
C THR A 78 -15.49 -2.14 1.95
N GLY A 79 -15.61 -1.40 0.85
CA GLY A 79 -15.03 -0.06 0.72
C GLY A 79 -13.55 -0.03 0.33
N ALA A 80 -12.89 -1.18 0.15
CA ALA A 80 -11.54 -1.21 -0.40
C ALA A 80 -11.50 -0.75 -1.86
N ILE A 81 -10.37 -0.21 -2.28
CA ILE A 81 -10.09 0.15 -3.68
C ILE A 81 -9.04 -0.81 -4.26
N ASN A 82 -9.21 -1.22 -5.53
CA ASN A 82 -8.30 -2.15 -6.18
C ASN A 82 -7.16 -1.43 -6.92
N ILE A 83 -5.95 -1.51 -6.37
CA ILE A 83 -4.71 -0.94 -6.94
C ILE A 83 -3.70 -2.08 -7.12
N TYR A 84 -3.70 -2.68 -8.31
CA TYR A 84 -2.97 -3.93 -8.59
C TYR A 84 -1.70 -3.72 -9.44
N LYS A 85 -1.45 -2.49 -9.91
CA LYS A 85 -0.25 -2.10 -10.66
C LYS A 85 0.46 -0.93 -9.99
N GLU A 86 1.78 -0.90 -10.09
CA GLU A 86 2.59 0.23 -9.58
C GLU A 86 2.25 1.56 -10.26
N GLU A 87 1.85 1.52 -11.54
CA GLU A 87 1.43 2.70 -12.32
C GLU A 87 0.26 3.46 -11.66
N GLN A 88 -0.59 2.73 -10.93
CA GLN A 88 -1.76 3.28 -10.25
C GLN A 88 -1.42 3.90 -8.89
N ILE A 89 -0.16 3.90 -8.45
CA ILE A 89 0.26 4.60 -7.22
C ILE A 89 -0.02 6.11 -7.31
N GLN A 90 0.07 6.68 -8.51
CA GLN A 90 -0.27 8.09 -8.73
C GLN A 90 -1.73 8.39 -8.39
N ASP A 91 -2.63 7.44 -8.63
CA ASP A 91 -4.05 7.58 -8.26
C ASP A 91 -4.22 7.70 -6.73
N ILE A 92 -3.32 7.09 -5.95
CA ILE A 92 -3.28 7.23 -4.49
C ILE A 92 -2.71 8.60 -4.09
N LEU A 93 -1.61 9.02 -4.72
CA LEU A 93 -0.97 10.31 -4.39
C LEU A 93 -1.85 11.53 -4.69
N ASN A 94 -2.77 11.39 -5.65
CA ASN A 94 -3.73 12.42 -6.02
C ASN A 94 -4.99 12.43 -5.12
N ILE A 95 -5.05 11.56 -4.10
CA ILE A 95 -6.13 11.64 -3.11
C ILE A 95 -5.94 12.93 -2.32
N GLU A 96 -6.85 13.87 -2.48
CA GLU A 96 -6.86 15.11 -1.70
C GLU A 96 -6.93 14.80 -0.20
N ASP A 97 -6.10 15.50 0.58
CA ASP A 97 -6.24 15.50 2.03
C ASP A 97 -7.42 16.42 2.39
N ILE A 98 -8.57 15.79 2.60
CA ILE A 98 -9.82 16.50 2.87
C ILE A 98 -9.86 17.07 4.30
N ASN A 99 -8.82 16.85 5.13
CA ASN A 99 -8.92 16.98 6.58
C ASN A 99 -7.86 17.85 7.26
N GLU A 100 -7.11 18.69 6.53
CA GLU A 100 -6.15 19.63 7.14
C GLU A 100 -6.77 20.47 8.27
N GLU A 101 -8.07 20.79 8.18
CA GLU A 101 -8.78 21.63 9.15
C GLU A 101 -8.98 21.00 10.55
N ASN A 102 -8.90 19.66 10.68
CA ASN A 102 -9.25 18.97 11.93
C ASN A 102 -8.06 18.29 12.64
N ASN A 103 -6.82 18.43 12.14
CA ASN A 103 -5.61 17.76 12.67
C ASN A 103 -5.74 16.22 12.81
N LYS A 104 -6.72 15.65 12.10
CA LYS A 104 -7.03 14.23 12.09
C LYS A 104 -6.16 13.50 11.06
N ARG A 105 -5.89 12.22 11.30
CA ARG A 105 -4.97 11.43 10.49
C ARG A 105 -5.68 10.88 9.24
N GLN A 106 -4.97 10.87 8.12
CA GLN A 106 -5.31 10.08 6.94
C GLN A 106 -4.45 8.82 6.91
N ILE A 107 -5.09 7.64 6.78
CA ILE A 107 -4.40 6.35 6.87
C ILE A 107 -4.62 5.50 5.62
N LEU A 108 -3.56 4.83 5.17
CA LEU A 108 -3.65 3.85 4.08
C LEU A 108 -3.25 2.46 4.58
N ILE A 109 -4.07 1.46 4.28
CA ILE A 109 -3.85 0.07 4.68
C ILE A 109 -3.76 -0.79 3.44
N PHE A 110 -2.58 -1.33 3.18
CA PHE A 110 -2.31 -2.20 2.04
C PHE A 110 -2.53 -3.67 2.40
N TYR A 111 -3.09 -4.43 1.46
CA TYR A 111 -3.18 -5.88 1.63
C TYR A 111 -3.15 -6.61 0.29
N CYS A 112 -2.92 -7.92 0.35
CA CYS A 112 -3.20 -8.79 -0.78
C CYS A 112 -3.81 -10.10 -0.28
N GLU A 113 -3.68 -11.21 -1.01
CA GLU A 113 -4.24 -12.50 -0.58
C GLU A 113 -3.66 -12.96 0.77
N PHE A 114 -2.33 -12.89 0.92
CA PHE A 114 -1.59 -13.28 2.13
C PHE A 114 -0.77 -12.14 2.74
N SER A 115 -0.88 -10.92 2.18
CA SER A 115 -0.05 -9.75 2.53
C SER A 115 1.46 -10.01 2.63
N SER A 116 1.97 -10.99 1.88
CA SER A 116 3.38 -11.40 1.95
C SER A 116 4.26 -10.74 0.89
N GLU A 117 3.71 -10.41 -0.29
CA GLU A 117 4.48 -9.92 -1.44
C GLU A 117 3.84 -8.67 -2.07
N ARG A 118 2.66 -8.80 -2.68
CA ARG A 118 2.01 -7.73 -3.45
C ARG A 118 1.68 -6.49 -2.61
N GLY A 119 1.01 -6.66 -1.47
CA GLY A 119 0.70 -5.56 -0.54
C GLY A 119 1.94 -4.84 -0.01
N PRO A 120 2.92 -5.56 0.60
CA PRO A 120 4.19 -4.98 1.02
C PRO A 120 4.97 -4.24 -0.09
N ARG A 121 4.97 -4.78 -1.31
CA ARG A 121 5.61 -4.13 -2.47
C ARG A 121 4.94 -2.80 -2.80
N MET A 122 3.61 -2.76 -2.89
CA MET A 122 2.86 -1.55 -3.19
C MET A 122 2.99 -0.50 -2.07
N CYS A 123 2.98 -0.93 -0.82
CA CYS A 123 3.24 -0.07 0.34
C CYS A 123 4.60 0.65 0.24
N ARG A 124 5.68 -0.07 -0.10
CA ARG A 124 7.01 0.52 -0.31
C ARG A 124 7.05 1.45 -1.51
N LYS A 125 6.37 1.09 -2.60
CA LYS A 125 6.31 1.91 -3.82
C LYS A 125 5.60 3.23 -3.59
N LEU A 126 4.49 3.22 -2.86
CA LEU A 126 3.84 4.46 -2.41
C LEU A 126 4.83 5.32 -1.61
N ARG A 127 5.47 4.75 -0.58
CA ARG A 127 6.39 5.51 0.27
C ARG A 127 7.56 6.11 -0.50
N SER A 128 8.13 5.37 -1.46
CA SER A 128 9.19 5.89 -2.33
C SER A 128 8.67 7.08 -3.15
N ALA A 129 7.50 6.93 -3.79
CA ALA A 129 6.94 7.98 -4.64
C ALA A 129 6.56 9.24 -3.83
N ASP A 130 6.02 9.07 -2.62
CA ASP A 130 5.72 10.17 -1.69
C ASP A 130 7.00 10.90 -1.22
N ARG A 131 8.08 10.15 -0.96
CA ARG A 131 9.40 10.72 -0.67
C ARG A 131 9.99 11.50 -1.84
N ASP A 132 9.85 10.97 -3.06
CA ASP A 132 10.34 11.64 -4.26
C ASP A 132 9.58 12.95 -4.50
N LEU A 133 8.26 12.93 -4.33
CA LEU A 133 7.39 14.11 -4.41
C LEU A 133 7.77 15.18 -3.38
N ASN A 134 8.16 14.76 -2.18
CA ASN A 134 8.53 15.63 -1.06
C ASN A 134 10.04 15.77 -0.84
N SER A 135 10.84 15.53 -1.88
CA SER A 135 12.31 15.53 -1.79
C SER A 135 12.90 16.84 -1.28
N SER A 136 12.29 17.99 -1.62
CA SER A 136 12.73 19.30 -1.13
C SER A 136 12.30 19.62 0.31
N ASN A 137 11.35 18.85 0.86
CA ASN A 137 10.67 19.12 2.14
C ASN A 137 10.88 17.99 3.16
N TYR A 138 11.95 17.20 3.03
CA TYR A 138 12.26 16.13 3.98
C TYR A 138 12.27 16.65 5.43
N PRO A 139 11.63 15.98 6.42
CA PRO A 139 11.06 14.63 6.37
C PRO A 139 9.56 14.56 6.07
N HIS A 140 8.94 15.61 5.51
CA HIS A 140 7.51 15.62 5.19
C HIS A 140 7.09 14.45 4.27
N LEU A 141 5.86 14.00 4.46
CA LEU A 141 5.17 12.98 3.69
C LEU A 141 3.69 13.38 3.60
N ASN A 142 3.07 13.14 2.45
CA ASN A 142 1.62 13.28 2.32
C ASN A 142 0.91 12.15 3.07
N PHE A 143 1.51 10.95 3.07
CA PHE A 143 1.00 9.76 3.77
C PHE A 143 2.02 9.26 4.80
N PRO A 144 2.18 9.99 5.93
CA PRO A 144 3.14 9.63 6.95
C PRO A 144 2.79 8.29 7.62
N GLU A 145 1.52 7.92 7.67
CA GLU A 145 1.03 6.75 8.40
C GLU A 145 0.34 5.74 7.48
N ILE A 146 1.06 4.68 7.15
CA ILE A 146 0.60 3.60 6.27
C ILE A 146 0.89 2.23 6.90
N TYR A 147 0.02 1.26 6.65
CA TYR A 147 0.09 -0.08 7.24
C TYR A 147 -0.06 -1.20 6.21
N VAL A 148 0.31 -2.41 6.63
CA VAL A 148 -0.03 -3.66 5.94
C VAL A 148 -0.99 -4.48 6.82
N MET A 149 -2.13 -4.92 6.27
CA MET A 149 -3.06 -5.82 6.96
C MET A 149 -2.46 -7.22 7.04
N HIS A 150 -2.18 -7.68 8.25
CA HIS A 150 -1.48 -8.94 8.50
C HIS A 150 -2.28 -10.15 8.00
N ASN A 151 -1.59 -11.12 7.40
CA ASN A 151 -2.17 -12.33 6.77
C ASN A 151 -3.17 -12.11 5.62
N GLY A 152 -3.48 -10.85 5.27
CA GLY A 152 -4.20 -10.48 4.06
C GLY A 152 -5.66 -10.94 4.01
N TYR A 153 -6.25 -10.82 2.82
CA TYR A 153 -7.68 -11.05 2.61
C TYR A 153 -8.12 -12.47 2.92
N LYS A 154 -7.27 -13.49 2.70
CA LYS A 154 -7.64 -14.88 3.02
C LYS A 154 -7.99 -15.02 4.50
N ALA A 155 -7.11 -14.56 5.39
CA ALA A 155 -7.34 -14.63 6.84
C ALA A 155 -8.47 -13.69 7.28
N PHE A 156 -8.58 -12.51 6.66
CA PHE A 156 -9.66 -11.57 6.94
C PHE A 156 -11.03 -12.19 6.61
N TYR A 157 -11.18 -12.78 5.42
CA TYR A 157 -12.42 -13.42 4.99
C TYR A 157 -12.81 -14.60 5.90
N GLU A 158 -11.84 -15.43 6.29
CA GLU A 158 -12.08 -16.57 7.21
C GLU A 158 -12.65 -16.15 8.57
N SER A 159 -12.32 -14.95 9.04
CA SER A 159 -12.69 -14.44 10.37
C SER A 159 -13.80 -13.38 10.35
N HIS A 160 -13.96 -12.64 9.24
CA HIS A 160 -14.77 -11.43 9.16
C HIS A 160 -15.51 -11.28 7.81
N LYS A 161 -15.99 -12.40 7.24
CA LYS A 161 -16.72 -12.42 5.96
C LYS A 161 -17.89 -11.43 5.86
N ASP A 162 -18.52 -11.06 6.98
CA ASP A 162 -19.63 -10.10 6.99
C ASP A 162 -19.20 -8.67 6.59
N TYR A 163 -17.89 -8.39 6.65
CA TYR A 163 -17.28 -7.16 6.18
C TYR A 163 -16.78 -7.26 4.73
N CYS A 164 -17.10 -8.34 4.02
CA CYS A 164 -16.67 -8.58 2.65
C CYS A 164 -17.82 -8.44 1.65
N SER A 165 -17.52 -7.91 0.46
CA SER A 165 -18.49 -7.75 -0.62
C SER A 165 -17.84 -8.01 -1.99
N PRO A 166 -18.34 -8.95 -2.81
CA PRO A 166 -19.23 -10.04 -2.41
C PRO A 166 -18.64 -10.87 -1.25
N GLN A 167 -19.49 -11.57 -0.50
CA GLN A 167 -19.04 -12.50 0.56
C GLN A 167 -18.49 -13.81 -0.06
N ASP A 168 -17.37 -13.69 -0.77
CA ASP A 168 -16.66 -14.82 -1.34
C ASP A 168 -15.14 -14.58 -1.28
N TYR A 169 -14.38 -15.64 -1.51
CA TYR A 169 -12.94 -15.61 -1.60
C TYR A 169 -12.46 -16.42 -2.80
N LYS A 170 -11.79 -15.73 -3.72
CA LYS A 170 -11.15 -16.33 -4.88
C LYS A 170 -9.63 -16.25 -4.77
N PRO A 171 -8.93 -17.39 -4.75
CA PRO A 171 -7.47 -17.42 -4.68
C PRO A 171 -6.82 -17.01 -6.00
N MET A 172 -5.58 -16.53 -5.95
CA MET A 172 -4.82 -16.15 -7.14
C MET A 172 -4.58 -17.31 -8.12
N LEU A 173 -4.48 -18.55 -7.62
CA LEU A 173 -4.26 -19.74 -8.46
C LEU A 173 -5.57 -20.47 -8.77
N HIS A 174 -6.70 -19.76 -8.86
CA HIS A 174 -7.98 -20.37 -9.22
C HIS A 174 -7.94 -20.95 -10.65
N LYS A 175 -8.35 -22.21 -10.79
CA LYS A 175 -8.30 -22.98 -12.04
C LYS A 175 -8.94 -22.27 -13.25
N ASP A 176 -10.04 -21.57 -13.00
CA ASP A 176 -10.82 -20.92 -14.06
C ASP A 176 -10.22 -19.56 -14.50
N HIS A 177 -9.17 -19.08 -13.82
CA HIS A 177 -8.55 -17.77 -14.08
C HIS A 177 -7.07 -17.89 -14.48
N ALA A 178 -6.63 -19.04 -14.99
CA ALA A 178 -5.26 -19.22 -15.46
C ALA A 178 -4.89 -18.26 -16.60
N ALA A 179 -5.84 -17.95 -17.49
CA ALA A 179 -5.66 -16.98 -18.58
C ALA A 179 -5.50 -15.55 -18.05
N ASP A 180 -6.35 -15.14 -17.10
CA ASP A 180 -6.30 -13.83 -16.45
C ASP A 180 -4.99 -13.65 -15.68
N LEU A 181 -4.59 -14.65 -14.90
CA LEU A 181 -3.32 -14.65 -14.20
C LEU A 181 -2.14 -14.43 -15.16
N ARG A 182 -2.14 -15.09 -16.32
CA ARG A 182 -1.10 -14.90 -17.35
C ARG A 182 -1.16 -13.48 -17.94
N HIS A 183 -2.36 -12.95 -18.18
CA HIS A 183 -2.57 -11.60 -18.69
C HIS A 183 -2.00 -10.55 -17.74
N PHE A 184 -2.40 -10.59 -16.46
CA PHE A 184 -1.98 -9.63 -15.46
C PHE A 184 -0.48 -9.73 -15.15
N ARG A 185 0.09 -10.94 -15.06
CA ARG A 185 1.54 -11.11 -14.85
C ARG A 185 2.38 -10.51 -15.98
N THR A 186 1.93 -10.64 -17.23
CA THR A 186 2.66 -10.10 -18.39
C THR A 186 2.69 -8.57 -18.33
N LYS A 187 1.55 -7.93 -18.02
CA LYS A 187 1.44 -6.48 -17.87
C LYS A 187 2.22 -5.94 -16.67
N SER A 188 2.35 -6.71 -15.59
CA SER A 188 3.20 -6.33 -14.44
C SER A 188 4.71 -6.47 -14.70
N LYS A 189 5.12 -7.22 -15.74
CA LYS A 189 6.53 -7.45 -16.11
C LYS A 189 7.04 -6.51 -17.21
N SER A 190 6.17 -5.97 -18.04
CA SER A 190 6.52 -5.27 -19.29
C SER A 190 7.26 -3.94 -19.12
N TRP A 191 7.59 -3.52 -17.90
CA TRP A 191 8.31 -2.25 -17.65
C TRP A 191 9.60 -2.41 -16.84
N SER A 192 9.87 -3.59 -16.27
CA SER A 192 11.16 -3.87 -15.61
C SER A 192 12.28 -4.24 -16.60
N ALA A 193 11.96 -4.30 -17.90
CA ALA A 193 12.88 -4.69 -18.97
C ALA A 193 13.00 -3.59 -20.04
N GLY A 194 13.70 -2.51 -19.71
CA GLY A 194 14.55 -1.80 -20.66
C GLY A 194 13.91 -0.74 -21.54
N GLU A 195 13.93 0.50 -21.04
CA GLU A 195 14.18 1.68 -21.87
C GLU A 195 15.65 1.68 -22.33
N LYS A 196 16.05 0.69 -23.15
CA LYS A 196 17.30 0.77 -23.90
C LYS A 196 17.06 1.75 -25.03
N ARG A 197 17.48 3.01 -24.81
CA ARG A 197 17.66 4.06 -25.81
C ARG A 197 18.16 3.44 -27.12
N ARG A 198 17.33 3.45 -28.17
CA ARG A 198 17.79 3.24 -29.55
C ARG A 198 18.53 4.49 -30.01
N SER A 199 19.81 4.59 -29.68
CA SER A 199 20.73 5.50 -30.37
C SER A 199 21.13 4.87 -31.71
N GLY A 200 20.28 5.01 -32.72
CA GLY A 200 20.63 4.75 -34.11
C GLY A 200 21.28 6.01 -34.69
N VAL A 201 22.61 6.09 -34.65
CA VAL A 201 23.36 7.06 -35.44
C VAL A 201 23.36 6.55 -36.88
N THR A 202 22.59 7.21 -37.75
CA THR A 202 22.68 7.04 -39.20
C THR A 202 24.00 7.65 -39.66
N LYS A 203 24.98 6.81 -39.98
CA LYS A 203 26.22 7.25 -40.61
C LYS A 203 25.92 7.49 -42.10
N LEU A 204 25.88 8.76 -42.52
CA LEU A 204 25.97 9.11 -43.94
C LEU A 204 27.36 8.68 -44.45
N LEU A 205 27.37 7.94 -45.55
CA LEU A 205 28.57 7.71 -46.36
C LEU A 205 28.59 8.75 -47.48
N PHE A 206 29.73 9.43 -47.61
CA PHE A 206 30.18 10.02 -48.87
C PHE A 206 30.72 8.91 -49.78
#